data_AF-A0A3B9N926-F1
#
_entry.id   AF-A0A3B9N926-F1
#
_cell.length_a   1.000
_cell.length_b   1.000
_cell.length_c   1.000
_cell.angle_alpha   90.00
_cell.angle_beta   90.00
_cell.angle_gamma   90.00
#
_symmetry.space_group_name_H-M   'P 1'
#
loop_
_entity.id
_entity.type
_entity.pdbx_description
1 polymer ?
#
loop_
_entity_poly.entity_id
_entity_poly.type
_entity_poly.pdbx_seq_one_letter_code
_entity_poly.pdbx_strand_id
1 'polypeptide(L)' 'MEFSPFNEVVKLCLKGIQLEESGRAEESLSFFMQGYREASDDHEKFFAAYFVSRQQKSLS' A
#
# COMPACT_ATOMS: atom_id res chain seq x y z
N MET A 1 15.25 -2.03 -0.21
CA MET A 1 14.02 -2.85 -0.24
C MET A 1 14.25 -4.25 -0.78
N GLU A 2 13.96 -5.25 0.06
CA GLU A 2 13.78 -6.64 -0.36
C GLU A 2 12.34 -6.82 -0.87
N PHE A 3 12.17 -7.20 -2.13
CA PHE A 3 10.83 -7.45 -2.69
C PHE A 3 10.38 -8.87 -2.38
N SER A 4 9.98 -9.08 -1.13
CA SER A 4 9.69 -10.39 -0.55
C SER A 4 8.37 -10.37 0.20
N PRO A 5 7.55 -11.43 0.16
CA PRO A 5 6.31 -11.51 0.95
C PRO A 5 6.57 -11.54 2.47
N PHE A 6 7.84 -11.70 2.89
CA PHE A 6 8.26 -11.59 4.30
C PHE A 6 8.53 -10.14 4.72
N ASN A 7 8.68 -9.21 3.77
CA ASN A 7 8.72 -7.79 4.06
C ASN A 7 7.31 -7.31 4.43
N GLU A 8 7.16 -6.71 5.61
CA GLU A 8 5.83 -6.36 6.13
C GLU A 8 5.15 -5.28 5.26
N VAL A 9 5.90 -4.34 4.68
CA VAL A 9 5.36 -3.33 3.77
C VAL A 9 4.85 -3.97 2.48
N VAL A 10 5.62 -4.88 1.89
CA VAL A 10 5.19 -5.65 0.70
C VAL A 10 3.92 -6.43 1.00
N LYS A 11 3.88 -7.14 2.12
CA LYS A 11 2.73 -7.94 2.55
C LYS A 11 1.47 -7.09 2.76
N LEU A 12 1.59 -5.92 3.39
CA LEU A 12 0.48 -4.99 3.57
C LEU A 12 -0.04 -4.47 2.22
N CYS A 13 0.86 -4.09 1.31
CA CYS A 13 0.46 -3.63 -0.02
C CYS A 13 -0.21 -4.75 -0.84
N LEU A 14 0.28 -6.00 -0.76
CA LEU A 14 -0.36 -7.14 -1.41
C LEU A 14 -1.80 -7.38 -0.92
N LYS A 15 -2.06 -7.23 0.38
CA LYS A 15 -3.44 -7.29 0.92
C LYS A 15 -4.32 -6.18 0.36
N GLY A 16 -3.79 -4.96 0.27
CA GLY A 16 -4.50 -3.83 -0.34
C GLY A 16 -4.87 -4.09 -1.80
N ILE A 17 -3.93 -4.62 -2.59
CA ILE A 17 -4.16 -4.99 -4.00
C ILE A 17 -5.25 -6.06 -4.13
N GLN A 18 -5.23 -7.10 -3.30
CA GLN A 18 -6.29 -8.13 -3.29
C GLN A 18 -7.68 -7.54 -2.95
N LEU A 19 -7.73 -6.52 -2.10
CA LEU A 19 -8.97 -5.79 -1.81
C LEU A 19 -9.44 -4.94 -2.99
N GLU A 20 -8.52 -4.26 -3.68
CA GLU A 20 -8.84 -3.55 -4.93
C GLU A 20 -9.43 -4.51 -5.97
N GLU A 21 -8.79 -5.67 -6.18
CA GLU A 21 -9.23 -6.69 -7.15
C GLU A 21 -10.58 -7.31 -6.79
N SER A 22 -10.94 -7.36 -5.50
CA SER A 22 -12.25 -7.83 -5.02
C SER A 22 -13.32 -6.73 -4.95
N GLY A 23 -13.05 -5.54 -5.47
CA GLY A 23 -14.00 -4.42 -5.51
C GLY A 23 -14.13 -3.65 -4.20
N ARG A 24 -13.27 -3.93 -3.21
CA ARG A 24 -13.26 -3.31 -1.88
C ARG A 24 -12.17 -2.23 -1.78
N ALA A 25 -12.12 -1.35 -2.79
CA ALA A 25 -11.07 -0.35 -2.92
C ALA A 25 -11.00 0.60 -1.71
N GLU A 26 -12.13 1.00 -1.12
CA GLU A 26 -12.15 1.89 0.06
C GLU A 26 -11.43 1.28 1.28
N GLU A 27 -11.45 -0.04 1.42
CA GLU A 27 -10.78 -0.75 2.52
C GLU A 27 -9.28 -0.92 2.25
N SER A 28 -8.85 -0.94 0.98
CA SER A 28 -7.46 -1.11 0.57
C SER A 28 -6.54 0.03 1.07
N LEU A 29 -7.06 1.26 1.14
CA LEU A 29 -6.31 2.43 1.57
C LEU A 29 -5.74 2.26 2.99
N SER A 30 -6.48 1.60 3.87
CA SER A 30 -6.03 1.36 5.25
C SER A 30 -4.74 0.54 5.30
N PHE A 31 -4.61 -0.46 4.42
CA PHE A 31 -3.41 -1.31 4.31
C PHE A 31 -2.23 -0.56 3.70
N PHE A 32 -2.45 0.23 2.65
CA PHE A 32 -1.39 1.04 2.05
C PHE A 32 -0.87 2.10 3.02
N MET A 33 -1.77 2.77 3.76
CA MET A 33 -1.40 3.73 4.80
C MET A 33 -0.69 3.08 5.99
N GLN A 34 -1.00 1.82 6.31
CA GLN A 34 -0.25 1.07 7.30
C GLN A 34 1.16 0.78 6.79
N GLY A 35 1.30 0.26 5.56
CA GLY A 35 2.61 0.01 4.94
C GLY A 35 3.47 1.27 4.86
N TYR A 36 2.87 2.43 4.57
CA TYR A 36 3.58 3.70 4.54
C TYR A 36 4.10 4.15 5.92
N ARG A 37 3.36 3.84 6.99
CA ARG A 37 3.75 4.17 8.37
C ARG A 37 4.79 3.21 8.94
N GLU A 38 4.69 1.93 8.59
CA GLU A 38 5.59 0.86 9.06
C GLU A 38 6.90 0.78 8.24
N ALA A 39 7.01 1.55 7.16
CA ALA A 39 8.20 1.58 6.32
C ALA A 39 9.45 2.01 7.11
N SER A 40 10.50 1.20 6.98
CA SER A 40 11.78 1.38 7.64
C SER A 40 12.81 2.12 6.80
N ASP A 41 12.60 2.17 5.48
CA ASP A 41 13.44 2.87 4.51
C ASP A 41 12.61 3.68 3.49
N ASP A 42 13.28 4.58 2.76
CA ASP A 42 12.62 5.43 1.77
C ASP A 42 12.09 4.66 0.55
N HIS A 43 12.65 3.49 0.24
CA HIS A 43 12.15 2.65 -0.85
C HIS A 43 10.82 2.00 -0.50
N GLU A 44 10.70 1.47 0.71
CA GLU A 44 9.46 0.93 1.27
C GLU A 44 8.38 2.03 1.35
N LYS A 45 8.79 3.20 1.82
CA LYS A 45 7.90 4.35 1.94
C LYS A 45 7.40 4.82 0.57
N PHE A 46 8.29 4.90 -0.42
CA PHE A 46 7.95 5.20 -1.81
C PHE A 46 6.99 4.15 -2.39
N PHE A 47 7.28 2.87 -2.17
CA PHE A 47 6.45 1.77 -2.66
C PHE A 47 5.02 1.85 -2.10
N ALA A 48 4.86 2.04 -0.78
CA ALA A 48 3.54 2.20 -0.18
C ALA A 48 2.83 3.49 -0.64
N ALA A 49 3.57 4.60 -0.75
CA ALA A 49 3.03 5.90 -1.19
C ALA A 49 2.41 5.83 -2.60
N TYR A 50 3.02 5.06 -3.50
CA TYR A 50 2.47 4.81 -4.84
C TYR A 50 1.04 4.28 -4.75
N PHE A 51 0.78 3.27 -3.91
CA PHE A 51 -0.57 2.72 -3.75
C PHE A 51 -1.52 3.66 -3.00
N VAL A 52 -1.03 4.40 -1.99
CA VAL A 52 -1.83 5.45 -1.33
C VAL A 52 -2.30 6.50 -2.35
N SER A 53 -1.43 6.94 -3.26
CA SER A 53 -1.76 7.95 -4.26
C SER A 53 -2.85 7.49 -5.25
N ARG A 54 -2.90 6.20 -5.59
CA ARG A 54 -3.92 5.61 -6.47
C ARG A 54 -5.33 5.66 -5.88
N GLN A 55 -5.43 5.71 -4.55
CA GLN A 55 -6.69 5.78 -3.81
C GLN A 55 -7.18 7.22 -3.59
N GLN A 56 -6.34 8.22 -3.88
CA GLN A 56 -6.78 9.61 -3.82
C GLN A 56 -7.74 9.88 -4.98
N LYS A 57 -8.99 10.24 -4.64
CA LYS A 57 -9.91 10.82 -5.62
C LYS A 57 -9.28 12.12 -6.11
N SER A 58 -9.19 12.31 -7.42
CA SER A 58 -8.74 13.57 -8.01
C SER A 58 -9.48 14.71 -7.31
N LEU A 59 -8.74 15.58 -6.63
CA LEU A 59 -9.29 16.85 -6.19
C LEU A 59 -9.54 17.65 -7.47
N SER A 60 -10.79 17.95 -7.78
CA SER A 60 -11.15 18.89 -8.85
C SER A 60 -11.08 20.32 -8.34
#